data_AF-M2YGE4-F1
#
_entry.id   AF-M2YGE4-F1
#
_cell.length_a   1.000
_cell.length_b   1.000
_cell.length_c   1.000
_cell.angle_alpha   90.00
_cell.angle_beta   90.00
_cell.angle_gamma   90.00
#
_symmetry.space_group_name_H-M   'P 1'
#
loop_
_entity.id
_entity.type
_entity.pdbx_description
1 polymer ?
#
loop_
_entity_poly.entity_id
_entity_poly.type
_entity_poly.pdbx_seq_one_letter_code
_entity_poly.pdbx_strand_id
1 'polypeptide(L)' 'MLLGFFAWYRGLGIGPMAQVSQVQLAQPILSLIWAALLLGEQLTWLTLLGAAAVIACALSAVRVRSKG' A
#
# COMPACT_ATOMS: atom_id res chain seq x y z
N MET A 1 5.79 -17.30 1.43
CA MET A 1 5.60 -16.48 0.22
C MET A 1 5.58 -17.34 -1.03
N LEU A 2 4.41 -17.80 -1.46
CA LEU A 2 4.23 -18.57 -2.72
C LEU A 2 2.92 -18.17 -3.42
N LEU A 3 1.82 -18.02 -2.68
CA LEU A 3 0.51 -17.67 -3.25
C LEU A 3 0.41 -16.22 -3.76
N GLY A 4 1.04 -15.27 -3.07
CA GLY A 4 1.01 -13.85 -3.48
C GLY A 4 1.66 -13.59 -4.85
N PHE A 5 2.67 -14.39 -5.23
CA PHE A 5 3.31 -14.28 -6.53
C PHE A 5 2.37 -14.68 -7.68
N PHE A 6 1.50 -15.68 -7.49
CA PHE A 6 0.50 -16.04 -8.51
C PHE A 6 -0.42 -14.85 -8.81
N ALA A 7 -1.00 -14.24 -7.76
CA ALA A 7 -1.85 -13.06 -7.93
C ALA A 7 -1.08 -11.88 -8.54
N TRP A 8 0.18 -11.69 -8.14
CA TRP A 8 1.02 -10.62 -8.66
C TRP A 8 1.33 -10.78 -10.15
N TYR A 9 1.84 -11.93 -10.59
CA TYR A 9 2.14 -12.18 -12.01
C TYR A 9 0.89 -12.10 -12.88
N ARG A 10 -0.26 -12.61 -12.40
CA ARG A 10 -1.53 -12.49 -13.11
C ARG A 10 -1.97 -11.03 -13.23
N GLY A 11 -1.81 -10.23 -12.17
CA GLY A 11 -2.08 -8.78 -12.18
C GLY A 11 -1.21 -8.03 -13.18
N LEU A 12 0.08 -8.36 -13.24
CA LEU A 12 1.03 -7.79 -14.21
C LEU A 12 0.67 -8.12 -15.66
N GLY A 13 0.01 -9.26 -15.91
CA GLY A 13 -0.46 -9.67 -17.24
C GLY A 13 -1.79 -9.05 -17.68
N ILE A 14 -2.54 -8.41 -16.77
CA ILE A 14 -3.87 -7.84 -17.06
C ILE A 14 -3.78 -6.35 -17.44
N GLY A 15 -2.78 -5.61 -16.95
CA GLY A 15 -2.72 -4.16 -17.14
C GLY A 15 -1.31 -3.58 -17.13
N PRO A 16 -1.18 -2.25 -17.32
CA PRO A 16 0.11 -1.59 -17.38
C PRO A 16 0.89 -1.78 -16.07
N MET A 17 2.13 -2.28 -16.17
CA MET A 17 3.05 -2.48 -15.04
C MET A 17 3.08 -1.31 -14.05
N ALA A 18 3.11 -0.08 -14.57
CA ALA A 18 3.16 1.14 -13.74
C ALA A 18 1.91 1.35 -12.87
N GLN A 19 0.73 0.91 -13.32
CA GLN A 19 -0.52 0.99 -12.56
C GLN A 19 -0.60 -0.15 -11.53
N VAL A 20 -0.21 -1.36 -11.92
CA VAL A 20 -0.22 -2.53 -11.02
C VAL A 20 0.72 -2.31 -9.83
N SER A 21 1.89 -1.70 -10.05
CA SER A 21 2.80 -1.29 -8.98
C SER A 21 2.22 -0.30 -7.97
N GLN A 22 1.20 0.50 -8.33
CA GLN A 22 0.57 1.42 -7.37
C GLN A 22 -0.21 0.67 -6.27
N VAL A 23 -0.64 -0.57 -6.52
CA VAL A 23 -1.31 -1.40 -5.50
C VAL A 23 -0.39 -1.63 -4.30
N GLN A 24 0.93 -1.62 -4.49
CA GLN A 24 1.89 -1.74 -3.38
C GLN A 24 1.85 -0.54 -2.43
N LEU A 25 1.41 0.64 -2.87
CA LEU A 25 1.23 1.80 -1.98
C LEU A 25 0.09 1.59 -0.98
N ALA A 26 -0.83 0.65 -1.22
CA ALA A 26 -1.85 0.27 -0.25
C ALA A 26 -1.30 -0.65 0.86
N GLN A 27 -0.15 -1.30 0.62
CA GLN A 27 0.42 -2.29 1.54
C GLN A 27 0.70 -1.74 2.95
N PRO A 28 1.29 -0.54 3.14
CA PRO A 28 1.55 0.00 4.48
C PRO A 28 0.26 0.20 5.30
N ILE A 29 -0.81 0.65 4.64
CA ILE A 29 -2.12 0.89 5.27
C ILE A 29 -2.77 -0.44 5.64
N LEU A 30 -2.80 -1.39 4.69
CA LEU A 30 -3.29 -2.74 4.93
C LEU A 30 -2.53 -3.41 6.08
N SER A 31 -1.20 -3.32 6.11
CA SER A 31 -0.39 -3.88 7.18
C SER A 31 -0.76 -3.30 8.56
N LEU A 32 -0.99 -1.99 8.67
CA LEU A 32 -1.44 -1.36 9.92
C LEU A 32 -2.84 -1.85 10.34
N ILE A 33 -3.77 -1.94 9.39
CA ILE A 33 -5.13 -2.45 9.65
C ILE A 33 -5.06 -3.90 10.15
N TRP A 34 -4.30 -4.75 9.46
CA TRP A 34 -4.14 -6.15 9.85
C TRP A 34 -3.44 -6.29 11.21
N ALA A 35 -2.44 -5.46 11.52
CA ALA A 35 -1.80 -5.45 12.83
C ALA A 35 -2.80 -5.09 13.94
N ALA A 36 -3.62 -4.05 13.73
CA ALA A 36 -4.65 -3.67 14.70
C ALA A 36 -5.74 -4.76 14.85
N LEU A 37 -6.19 -5.37 13.76
CA LEU A 37 -7.28 -6.35 13.77
C LEU A 37 -6.85 -7.73 14.29
N LEU A 38 -5.70 -8.25 13.83
CA LEU A 38 -5.26 -9.62 14.13
C LEU A 38 -4.39 -9.69 15.38
N LEU A 39 -3.56 -8.67 15.63
CA LEU A 39 -2.65 -8.64 16.77
C LEU A 39 -3.18 -7.76 17.91
N GLY A 40 -4.26 -7.00 17.69
CA GLY A 40 -4.82 -6.11 18.71
C GLY A 40 -3.89 -4.96 19.09
N GLU A 41 -2.95 -4.59 18.21
CA GLU A 41 -1.98 -3.53 18.49
C GLU A 41 -2.68 -2.19 18.71
N GLN A 42 -2.28 -1.49 19.78
CA GLN A 42 -2.76 -0.15 20.04
C GLN A 42 -2.10 0.84 19.09
N LEU A 43 -2.89 1.35 18.15
CA LEU A 43 -2.48 2.45 17.28
C LEU A 43 -2.37 3.73 18.11
N THR A 44 -1.16 4.05 18.53
CA THR A 44 -0.86 5.31 19.21
C THR A 44 -0.99 6.51 18.27
N TRP A 45 -1.08 7.72 18.85
CA TRP A 45 -1.11 8.94 18.04
C TRP A 45 0.13 9.11 17.16
N LEU A 46 1.28 8.60 17.59
CA LEU A 46 2.51 8.68 16.82
C LEU A 46 2.44 7.78 15.57
N THR A 47 1.89 6.57 15.69
CA THR A 47 1.68 5.66 14.56
C THR A 47 0.66 6.23 13.58
N LEU A 48 -0.39 6.88 14.06
CA LEU A 48 -1.40 7.53 13.22
C LEU A 48 -0.83 8.74 12.46
N LEU A 49 -0.01 9.57 13.12
CA LEU A 49 0.72 10.66 12.45
C LEU A 49 1.70 10.14 11.40
N GLY A 50 2.44 9.08 11.71
CA GLY A 50 3.32 8.42 10.75
C GLY A 50 2.54 7.87 9.55
N ALA A 51 1.41 7.21 9.78
CA ALA A 51 0.54 6.71 8.73
C ALA A 51 0.01 7.84 7.84
N ALA A 52 -0.42 8.97 8.44
CA ALA A 52 -0.86 10.15 7.69
C ALA A 52 0.27 10.74 6.82
N ALA A 53 1.50 10.82 7.34
CA ALA A 53 2.66 11.28 6.57
C ALA A 53 2.97 10.35 5.39
N VAL A 54 2.93 9.03 5.61
CA VAL A 54 3.12 8.03 4.54
C VAL A 54 2.04 8.16 3.47
N ILE A 55 0.77 8.33 3.87
CA ILE A 55 -0.35 8.55 2.94
C ILE A 55 -0.14 9.84 2.12
N ALA A 56 0.28 10.93 2.77
CA ALA A 56 0.56 12.18 2.08
C ALA A 56 1.67 12.02 1.03
N CYS A 57 2.76 11.31 1.36
CA CYS A 57 3.85 10.98 0.44
C CYS A 57 3.39 10.04 -0.70
N ALA A 58 2.58 9.03 -0.40
CA ALA A 58 2.03 8.14 -1.42
C ALA A 58 1.13 8.91 -2.40
N LEU A 59 0.26 9.78 -1.89
CA LEU A 59 -0.62 10.61 -2.71
C LEU A 59 0.15 11.60 -3.60
N SER A 60 1.22 12.21 -3.10
CA SER A 60 2.07 13.09 -3.91
C SER A 60 2.81 12.29 -5.00
N ALA A 61 3.34 11.11 -4.67
CA ALA A 61 3.98 10.22 -5.65
C ALA A 61 3.04 9.76 -6.77
N VAL A 62 1.79 9.41 -6.43
CA VAL A 62 0.77 9.03 -7.42
C VAL A 62 0.39 10.23 -8.30
N ARG A 63 0.20 11.41 -7.71
CA ARG A 63 -0.17 12.63 -8.46
C ARG A 63 0.91 13.10 -9.42
N VAL A 64 2.19 13.03 -9.02
CA VAL A 64 3.32 13.37 -9.91
C VAL A 64 3.34 12.46 -11.13
N ARG A 65 3.06 11.16 -10.93
CA ARG A 65 3.05 10.18 -12.02
C ARG A 65 1.82 10.26 -12.92
N SER A 66 0.66 10.69 -12.42
CA SER A 66 -0.54 10.88 -13.25
C SER A 66 -0.45 12.09 -14.20
N LYS A 67 0.53 12.99 -14.01
CA LYS A 67 0.73 14.19 -14.83
C LYS A 67 1.79 14.02 -15.94
N GLY A 68 2.49 12.89 -15.99
CA GLY A 68 3.47 12.55 -17.04
C GLY A 68 2.95 11.44 -17.93
#